data_AF-H1UX00-F1
#
_entry.id   AF-H1UX00-F1
#
_cell.length_a   1.000
_cell.length_b   1.000
_cell.length_c   1.000
_cell.angle_alpha   90.00
_cell.angle_beta   90.00
_cell.angle_gamma   90.00
#
_symmetry.space_group_name_H-M   'P 1'
#
loop_
_entity.id
_entity.type
_entity.pdbx_description
1 polymer ?
#
loop_
_entity_poly.entity_id
_entity_poly.type
_entity_poly.pdbx_seq_one_letter_code
_entity_poly.pdbx_strand_id
1 'polypeptide(L)'
;MSTTSAAPARAVARFSKGSDEASLSSTLETLLGGGRWALVNDGEAVERSFKFKNFAKTWDFMTAVSLQCKTHNHHPEWSNVYNTTFIRWTTHNPKGLSDKDLKLAMICDALAKDFGEVEAHPAAEAAEGDAAVSCGIRGLADKAAETAGDCCTPKK
;
A
#
# COMPACT_ATOMS: atom_id res chain seq x y z
N MET A 1 23.88 7.47 33.26
CA MET A 1 22.60 6.79 33.57
C MET A 1 22.16 6.08 32.31
N SER A 2 22.01 4.76 32.33
CA SER A 2 21.76 3.98 31.11
C SER A 2 20.27 4.00 30.76
N THR A 3 19.93 4.56 29.61
CA THR A 3 18.56 4.55 29.08
C THR A 3 18.25 3.18 28.48
N THR A 4 17.64 2.30 29.26
CA THR A 4 17.05 1.06 28.73
C THR A 4 15.92 1.41 27.77
N SER A 5 16.15 1.24 26.48
CA SER A 5 15.07 1.31 25.48
C SER A 5 14.13 0.13 25.72
N ALA A 6 12.93 0.40 26.21
CA ALA A 6 11.89 -0.62 26.28
C ALA A 6 11.45 -0.98 24.85
N ALA A 7 11.44 -2.27 24.51
CA ALA A 7 10.83 -2.72 23.28
C ALA A 7 9.35 -2.29 23.25
N PRO A 8 8.82 -1.78 22.12
CA PRO A 8 7.43 -1.35 22.05
C PRO A 8 6.51 -2.52 22.38
N ALA A 9 5.53 -2.29 23.25
CA ALA A 9 4.52 -3.30 23.54
C ALA A 9 3.81 -3.71 22.25
N ARG A 10 3.70 -5.02 21.98
CA ARG A 10 3.04 -5.56 20.78
C ARG A 10 1.62 -5.00 20.74
N ALA A 11 1.33 -4.18 19.72
CA ALA A 11 0.04 -3.50 19.60
C ALA A 11 -1.10 -4.52 19.61
N VAL A 12 -2.14 -4.24 20.39
CA VAL A 12 -3.32 -5.09 20.54
C VAL A 12 -4.41 -4.56 19.61
N ALA A 13 -5.02 -5.45 18.83
CA ALA A 13 -6.08 -5.07 17.90
C ALA A 13 -7.32 -4.54 18.63
N ARG A 14 -8.01 -3.57 18.00
CA ARG A 14 -9.29 -3.03 18.44
C ARG A 14 -10.31 -3.23 17.33
N PHE A 15 -11.16 -4.25 17.48
CA PHE A 15 -12.15 -4.60 16.48
C PHE A 15 -13.40 -3.70 16.56
N SER A 16 -14.06 -3.52 15.41
CA SER A 16 -15.30 -2.77 15.29
C SER A 16 -16.45 -3.55 15.95
N LYS A 17 -17.32 -2.83 16.68
CA LYS A 17 -18.43 -3.42 17.45
C LYS A 17 -19.32 -4.31 16.58
N GLY A 18 -19.37 -5.60 16.90
CA GLY A 18 -20.17 -6.61 16.20
C GLY A 18 -19.36 -7.52 15.26
N SER A 19 -18.04 -7.36 15.23
CA SER A 19 -17.13 -8.26 14.51
C SER A 19 -16.93 -9.60 15.24
N ASP A 20 -16.58 -10.65 14.48
CA ASP A 20 -16.08 -11.91 15.03
C ASP A 20 -14.58 -11.78 15.36
N GLU A 21 -14.28 -11.31 16.57
CA GLU A 21 -12.91 -11.04 17.02
C GLU A 21 -11.98 -12.27 16.95
N ALA A 22 -12.52 -13.48 17.09
CA ALA A 22 -11.73 -14.72 17.03
C ALA A 22 -11.28 -15.03 15.59
N SER A 23 -12.21 -14.93 14.64
CA SER A 23 -11.92 -15.09 13.20
C SER A 23 -11.01 -13.98 12.66
N LEU A 24 -11.26 -12.72 13.08
CA LEU A 24 -10.41 -11.59 12.68
C LEU A 24 -9.00 -11.67 13.29
N SER A 25 -8.84 -12.16 14.51
CA SER A 25 -7.50 -12.30 15.13
C SER A 25 -6.59 -13.23 14.33
N SER A 26 -7.07 -14.42 13.92
CA SER A 26 -6.30 -15.36 13.09
C SER A 26 -5.94 -14.78 11.71
N THR A 27 -6.89 -14.05 11.10
CA THR A 27 -6.69 -13.35 9.82
C THR A 27 -5.62 -12.25 9.96
N LEU A 28 -5.66 -11.47 11.05
CA LEU A 28 -4.71 -10.42 11.36
C LEU A 28 -3.32 -10.98 11.68
N GLU A 29 -3.21 -12.08 12.43
CA GLU A 29 -1.94 -12.75 12.69
C GLU A 29 -1.27 -13.25 11.39
N THR A 30 -2.05 -13.61 10.37
CA THR A 30 -1.50 -13.93 9.04
C THR A 30 -0.92 -12.69 8.36
N LEU A 31 -1.67 -11.59 8.35
CA LEU A 31 -1.26 -10.31 7.72
C LEU A 31 -0.02 -9.67 8.40
N LEU A 32 0.12 -9.82 9.72
CA LEU A 32 1.22 -9.25 10.51
C LEU A 32 2.41 -10.21 10.72
N GLY A 33 2.14 -11.51 10.88
CA GLY A 33 3.14 -12.52 11.28
C GLY A 33 3.91 -13.15 10.12
N GLY A 34 3.39 -13.04 8.89
CA GLY A 34 4.09 -13.45 7.67
C GLY A 34 3.84 -12.54 6.45
N GLY A 35 2.90 -11.58 6.55
CA GLY A 35 2.67 -10.56 5.53
C GLY A 35 3.56 -9.32 5.71
N ARG A 36 3.27 -8.27 4.92
CA ARG A 36 3.97 -6.97 4.95
C ARG A 36 3.08 -5.82 5.49
N TRP A 37 2.08 -6.14 6.32
CA TRP A 37 1.17 -5.17 6.93
C TRP A 37 1.61 -4.80 8.35
N ALA A 38 1.33 -3.57 8.78
CA ALA A 38 1.53 -3.08 10.13
C ALA A 38 0.20 -2.74 10.81
N LEU A 39 0.08 -3.03 12.10
CA LEU A 39 -1.07 -2.65 12.94
C LEU A 39 -0.81 -1.27 13.55
N VAL A 40 -1.72 -0.32 13.32
CA VAL A 40 -1.56 1.11 13.63
C VAL A 40 -2.84 1.71 14.22
N ASN A 41 -2.86 3.03 14.47
CA ASN A 41 -3.98 3.76 15.09
C ASN A 41 -4.49 3.06 16.37
N ASP A 42 -3.59 2.81 17.32
CA ASP A 42 -3.85 2.05 18.56
C ASP A 42 -4.52 0.66 18.38
N GLY A 43 -4.37 0.03 17.21
CA GLY A 43 -4.96 -1.26 16.89
C GLY A 43 -6.24 -1.20 16.05
N GLU A 44 -6.68 -0.01 15.64
CA GLU A 44 -7.94 0.21 14.90
C GLU A 44 -7.77 0.20 13.37
N ALA A 45 -6.54 0.07 12.86
CA ALA A 45 -6.24 0.12 11.43
C ALA A 45 -5.04 -0.75 11.05
N VAL A 46 -4.99 -1.21 9.80
CA VAL A 46 -3.82 -1.87 9.20
C VAL A 46 -3.31 -1.10 8.01
N GLU A 47 -1.99 -0.96 7.85
CA GLU A 47 -1.37 -0.22 6.74
C GLU A 47 -0.18 -0.94 6.09
N ARG A 48 0.05 -0.63 4.80
CA ARG A 48 1.15 -1.16 3.99
C ARG A 48 1.46 -0.24 2.80
N SER A 49 2.71 -0.20 2.38
CA SER A 49 3.13 0.37 1.09
C SER A 49 3.39 -0.71 0.04
N PHE A 50 2.94 -0.46 -1.18
CA PHE A 50 3.10 -1.30 -2.36
C PHE A 50 3.96 -0.55 -3.40
N LYS A 51 4.94 -1.22 -4.01
CA LYS A 51 5.86 -0.61 -4.98
C LYS A 51 5.87 -1.39 -6.28
N PHE A 52 5.81 -0.71 -7.43
CA PHE A 52 5.80 -1.35 -8.75
C PHE A 52 6.91 -0.76 -9.65
N LYS A 53 7.04 -1.29 -10.88
CA LYS A 53 8.08 -0.84 -11.81
C LYS A 53 7.98 0.64 -12.21
N ASN A 54 6.76 1.19 -12.34
CA ASN A 54 6.52 2.58 -12.73
C ASN A 54 5.08 3.01 -12.34
N PHE A 55 4.78 4.31 -12.49
CA PHE A 55 3.46 4.88 -12.21
C PHE A 55 2.30 4.14 -12.91
N ALA A 56 2.47 3.72 -14.17
CA ALA A 56 1.41 3.02 -14.91
C ALA A 56 1.04 1.68 -14.26
N LYS A 57 2.03 0.86 -13.88
CA LYS A 57 1.79 -0.40 -13.15
C LYS A 57 1.17 -0.20 -11.78
N THR A 58 1.55 0.87 -11.10
CA THR A 58 0.95 1.28 -9.83
C THR A 58 -0.52 1.68 -10.01
N TRP A 59 -0.84 2.41 -11.09
CA TRP A 59 -2.21 2.82 -11.42
C TRP A 59 -3.10 1.65 -11.87
N ASP A 60 -2.56 0.66 -12.59
CA ASP A 60 -3.26 -0.59 -12.91
C ASP A 60 -3.75 -1.26 -11.60
N PHE A 61 -2.84 -1.42 -10.63
CA PHE A 61 -3.13 -1.98 -9.31
C PHE A 61 -4.16 -1.14 -8.53
N MET A 62 -3.98 0.18 -8.44
CA MET A 62 -4.94 1.07 -7.78
C MET A 62 -6.34 1.00 -8.42
N THR A 63 -6.43 0.86 -9.74
CA THR A 63 -7.69 0.70 -10.47
C THR A 63 -8.39 -0.62 -10.12
N ALA A 64 -7.63 -1.72 -10.00
CA ALA A 64 -8.17 -3.00 -9.55
C ALA A 64 -8.64 -2.97 -8.10
N VAL A 65 -7.86 -2.35 -7.19
CA VAL A 65 -8.27 -2.15 -5.78
C VAL A 65 -9.58 -1.34 -5.71
N SER A 66 -9.71 -0.26 -6.49
CA SER A 66 -10.93 0.57 -6.55
C SER A 66 -12.20 -0.21 -6.94
N LEU A 67 -12.08 -1.18 -7.86
CA LEU A 67 -13.19 -2.07 -8.21
C LEU A 67 -13.61 -2.98 -7.04
N GLN A 68 -12.64 -3.40 -6.21
CA GLN A 68 -12.90 -4.20 -5.00
C GLN A 68 -13.51 -3.34 -3.89
N CYS A 69 -13.07 -2.09 -3.71
CA CYS A 69 -13.69 -1.10 -2.82
C CYS A 69 -15.20 -0.96 -3.10
N LYS A 70 -15.54 -0.80 -4.38
CA LYS A 70 -16.94 -0.72 -4.86
C LYS A 70 -17.72 -2.01 -4.58
N THR A 71 -17.10 -3.18 -4.76
CA THR A 71 -17.73 -4.50 -4.56
C THR A 71 -18.01 -4.76 -3.08
N HIS A 72 -17.12 -4.33 -2.18
CA HIS A 72 -17.26 -4.50 -0.73
C HIS A 72 -17.97 -3.35 -0.02
N ASN A 73 -18.26 -2.25 -0.73
CA ASN A 73 -18.72 -0.97 -0.19
C ASN A 73 -17.89 -0.54 1.03
N HIS A 74 -16.59 -0.37 0.79
CA HIS A 74 -15.58 0.00 1.78
C HIS A 74 -14.38 0.62 1.07
N HIS A 75 -13.74 1.63 1.64
CA HIS A 75 -12.75 2.45 0.94
C HIS A 75 -11.53 2.72 1.84
N PRO A 76 -10.30 2.74 1.28
CA PRO A 76 -9.08 2.93 2.06
C PRO A 76 -8.79 4.42 2.31
N GLU A 77 -7.99 4.68 3.34
CA GLU A 77 -7.12 5.85 3.37
C GLU A 77 -5.89 5.51 2.51
N TRP A 78 -5.62 6.25 1.43
CA TRP A 78 -4.46 5.97 0.57
C TRP A 78 -3.75 7.22 0.05
N SER A 79 -2.49 7.06 -0.34
CA SER A 79 -1.70 8.08 -1.03
C SER A 79 -0.77 7.43 -2.06
N ASN A 80 -0.42 8.13 -3.13
CA ASN A 80 0.41 7.61 -4.21
C ASN A 80 1.50 8.59 -4.61
N VAL A 81 2.75 8.10 -4.68
CA VAL A 81 3.93 8.87 -5.10
C VAL A 81 4.66 8.08 -6.18
N TYR A 82 4.56 8.54 -7.42
CA TYR A 82 5.07 7.88 -8.62
C TYR A 82 4.70 6.38 -8.68
N ASN A 83 5.65 5.49 -8.36
CA ASN A 83 5.50 4.05 -8.45
C ASN A 83 5.17 3.35 -7.11
N THR A 84 4.87 4.11 -6.06
CA THR A 84 4.61 3.60 -4.71
C THR A 84 3.26 4.10 -4.18
N THR A 85 2.36 3.18 -3.84
CA THR A 85 1.08 3.48 -3.18
C THR A 85 1.11 3.04 -1.73
N PHE A 86 0.80 3.94 -0.81
CA PHE A 86 0.50 3.63 0.58
C PHE A 86 -1.01 3.40 0.74
N ILE A 87 -1.41 2.33 1.45
CA ILE A 87 -2.81 1.98 1.72
C ILE A 87 -2.97 1.66 3.21
N ARG A 88 -3.98 2.26 3.84
CA ARG A 88 -4.48 1.93 5.18
C ARG A 88 -5.96 1.57 5.14
N TRP A 89 -6.33 0.50 5.83
CA TRP A 89 -7.71 0.06 6.04
C TRP A 89 -8.12 0.27 7.50
N THR A 90 -9.29 0.86 7.71
CA THR A 90 -9.94 1.03 9.01
C THR A 90 -11.45 1.21 8.81
N THR A 91 -12.26 0.82 9.81
CA THR A 91 -13.70 1.08 9.79
C THR A 91 -14.03 2.22 10.74
N HIS A 92 -14.50 3.34 10.19
CA HIS A 92 -14.79 4.55 10.97
C HIS A 92 -16.07 4.44 11.82
N ASN A 93 -17.05 3.62 11.44
CA ASN A 93 -18.33 3.46 12.16
C ASN A 93 -18.94 2.04 12.00
N PRO A 94 -19.08 1.26 13.09
CA PRO A 94 -18.48 1.50 14.41
C PRO A 94 -16.95 1.53 14.30
N LYS A 95 -16.29 2.33 15.15
CA LYS A 95 -14.84 2.54 15.10
C LYS A 95 -14.06 1.26 15.43
N GLY A 96 -13.07 0.89 14.61
CA GLY A 96 -12.16 -0.25 14.81
C GLY A 96 -11.88 -1.02 13.52
N LEU A 97 -11.15 -2.15 13.61
CA LEU A 97 -10.96 -3.08 12.49
C LEU A 97 -12.19 -3.96 12.27
N SER A 98 -12.63 -4.13 11.02
CA SER A 98 -13.70 -5.05 10.62
C SER A 98 -13.21 -6.20 9.72
N ASP A 99 -14.13 -7.10 9.35
CA ASP A 99 -13.92 -8.12 8.33
C ASP A 99 -13.50 -7.51 6.98
N LYS A 100 -14.07 -6.35 6.64
CA LYS A 100 -13.79 -5.66 5.38
C LYS A 100 -12.35 -5.18 5.29
N ASP A 101 -11.81 -4.67 6.39
CA ASP A 101 -10.44 -4.15 6.47
C ASP A 101 -9.43 -5.26 6.17
N LEU A 102 -9.54 -6.38 6.87
CA LEU A 102 -8.62 -7.51 6.70
C LEU A 102 -8.83 -8.22 5.35
N LYS A 103 -10.07 -8.34 4.89
CA LYS A 103 -10.39 -8.95 3.59
C LYS A 103 -9.85 -8.12 2.42
N LEU A 104 -9.98 -6.79 2.46
CA LEU A 104 -9.44 -5.92 1.43
C LEU A 104 -7.91 -5.81 1.51
N ALA A 105 -7.31 -5.90 2.71
CA ALA A 105 -5.87 -6.09 2.85
C ALA A 105 -5.35 -7.36 2.14
N MET A 106 -6.00 -8.52 2.36
CA MET A 106 -5.66 -9.77 1.66
C MET A 106 -5.88 -9.68 0.14
N ILE A 107 -6.93 -8.98 -0.32
CA ILE A 107 -7.18 -8.76 -1.75
C ILE A 107 -6.10 -7.85 -2.36
N CYS A 108 -5.65 -6.82 -1.66
CA CYS A 108 -4.51 -6.01 -2.10
C CYS A 108 -3.23 -6.85 -2.24
N ASP A 109 -2.95 -7.78 -1.34
CA ASP A 109 -1.78 -8.65 -1.43
C ASP A 109 -1.82 -9.60 -2.64
N ALA A 110 -3.00 -10.15 -2.95
CA ALA A 110 -3.21 -10.96 -4.15
C ALA A 110 -3.04 -10.12 -5.44
N LEU A 111 -3.71 -8.97 -5.52
CA LEU A 111 -3.61 -8.07 -6.68
C LEU A 111 -2.18 -7.55 -6.87
N ALA A 112 -1.46 -7.22 -5.80
CA ALA A 112 -0.08 -6.73 -5.88
C ALA A 112 0.85 -7.77 -6.52
N LYS A 113 0.68 -9.05 -6.16
CA LYS A 113 1.39 -10.16 -6.80
C LYS A 113 1.06 -10.26 -8.29
N ASP A 114 -0.22 -10.21 -8.65
CA ASP A 114 -0.67 -10.34 -10.04
C ASP A 114 -0.25 -9.16 -10.94
N PHE A 115 -0.15 -7.94 -10.38
CA PHE A 115 0.35 -6.74 -11.09
C PHE A 115 1.88 -6.61 -11.10
N GLY A 116 2.61 -7.52 -10.46
CA GLY A 116 4.07 -7.52 -10.42
C GLY A 116 4.65 -6.44 -9.50
N GLU A 117 4.21 -6.43 -8.25
CA GLU A 117 4.85 -5.67 -7.17
C GLU A 117 6.34 -6.03 -7.09
N VAL A 118 7.19 -5.00 -7.06
CA VAL A 118 8.62 -5.12 -6.87
C VAL A 118 8.88 -5.11 -5.37
N GLU A 119 9.08 -6.29 -4.79
CA GLU A 119 9.40 -6.41 -3.36
C GLU A 119 10.66 -5.59 -3.04
N ALA A 120 10.55 -4.75 -2.00
CA ALA A 120 11.63 -3.90 -1.58
C ALA A 120 12.67 -4.70 -0.79
N HIS A 121 13.62 -5.32 -1.50
CA HIS A 121 14.93 -5.57 -0.92
C HIS A 121 15.48 -4.21 -0.38
N PRO A 122 16.05 -4.16 0.83
CA PRO A 122 16.67 -2.95 1.34
C PRO A 122 17.79 -2.53 0.38
N ALA A 123 17.69 -1.31 -0.16
CA ALA A 123 18.34 -0.96 -1.41
C ALA A 123 19.88 -0.87 -1.28
N ALA A 124 20.56 -1.95 -1.67
CA ALA A 124 21.87 -1.86 -2.27
C ALA A 124 21.72 -1.30 -3.70
N GLU A 125 21.49 0.01 -3.84
CA GLU A 125 21.61 0.71 -5.12
C GLU A 125 21.92 2.21 -4.92
N ALA A 126 23.21 2.51 -4.89
CA ALA A 126 23.79 3.84 -5.10
C ALA A 126 24.97 3.69 -6.07
N ALA A 127 24.64 3.32 -7.31
CA ALA A 127 25.57 3.14 -8.43
C ALA A 127 24.90 3.66 -9.71
N GLU A 128 25.70 4.23 -10.62
CA GLU A 128 25.25 5.07 -11.73
C GLU A 128 25.22 4.32 -13.08
N GLY A 129 24.58 4.92 -14.10
CA GLY A 129 24.84 4.55 -15.51
C GLY A 129 23.66 4.78 -16.47
N ASP A 130 23.76 5.81 -17.32
CA ASP A 130 22.88 6.00 -18.49
C ASP A 130 23.57 5.56 -19.79
N ALA A 131 22.81 4.96 -20.71
CA ALA A 131 23.12 4.85 -22.14
C ALA A 131 21.91 4.33 -22.94
N ALA A 132 21.39 5.14 -23.89
CA ALA A 132 20.53 4.68 -24.99
C ALA A 132 21.39 3.98 -26.09
N VAL A 133 20.91 3.38 -27.20
CA VAL A 133 19.73 3.54 -28.08
C VAL A 133 19.53 2.20 -28.86
N SER A 134 18.54 1.88 -29.72
CA SER A 134 17.36 2.55 -30.33
C SER A 134 16.39 1.48 -30.92
N CYS A 135 15.29 1.94 -31.56
CA CYS A 135 14.48 1.25 -32.60
C CYS A 135 13.65 0.00 -32.20
N GLY A 136 12.32 -0.04 -32.38
CA GLY A 136 11.42 0.98 -32.94
C GLY A 136 9.93 0.61 -32.80
N ILE A 137 9.05 1.40 -33.43
CA ILE A 137 7.57 1.24 -33.47
C ILE A 137 6.83 1.26 -32.10
N ARG A 138 7.49 1.70 -31.02
CA ARG A 138 6.79 2.21 -29.82
C ARG A 138 6.78 3.74 -29.89
N GLY A 139 5.61 4.35 -29.84
CA GLY A 139 5.45 5.81 -30.04
C GLY A 139 4.02 6.31 -30.16
N LEU A 140 3.08 5.75 -29.38
CA LEU A 140 1.69 6.23 -29.34
C LEU A 140 1.20 6.53 -27.90
N ALA A 141 1.71 5.82 -26.90
CA ALA A 141 1.45 6.13 -25.49
C ALA A 141 2.28 7.32 -24.99
N ASP A 142 3.47 7.50 -25.53
CA ASP A 142 4.51 8.39 -24.99
C ASP A 142 4.16 9.88 -25.16
N LYS A 143 3.33 10.22 -26.16
CA LYS A 143 2.82 11.59 -26.40
C LYS A 143 1.78 12.08 -25.38
N ALA A 144 1.37 11.25 -24.42
CA ALA A 144 0.50 11.68 -23.32
C ALA A 144 1.28 12.24 -22.11
N ALA A 145 2.61 12.08 -22.04
CA ALA A 145 3.41 12.42 -20.86
C ALA A 145 4.02 13.84 -20.90
N GLU A 146 4.16 14.46 -22.07
CA GLU A 146 4.93 15.71 -22.25
C GLU A 146 4.19 16.99 -21.80
N THR A 147 2.95 16.89 -21.31
CA THR A 147 2.13 18.05 -20.88
C THR A 147 1.73 18.02 -19.41
N ALA A 148 2.53 17.40 -18.54
CA ALA A 148 2.40 17.50 -17.08
C ALA A 148 3.45 18.48 -16.52
N GLY A 149 3.15 19.78 -16.57
CA GLY A 149 4.09 20.85 -16.20
C GLY A 149 4.42 20.90 -14.70
N ASP A 150 5.65 21.34 -14.39
CA ASP A 150 6.13 21.53 -13.02
C ASP A 150 5.20 22.45 -12.20
N CYS A 151 4.71 21.92 -11.08
CA CYS A 151 3.73 22.55 -10.20
C CYS A 151 4.27 22.76 -8.77
N CYS A 152 5.54 22.43 -8.50
CA CYS A 152 6.07 22.38 -7.11
C CYS A 152 7.44 23.03 -6.90
N THR A 153 7.87 23.95 -7.77
CA THR A 153 9.04 24.81 -7.51
C THR A 153 8.65 26.30 -7.39
N PRO A 154 8.84 26.95 -6.23
CA PRO A 154 8.70 28.41 -6.11
C PRO A 154 9.87 29.12 -6.81
N LYS A 155 9.57 30.05 -7.71
CA LYS A 155 10.58 30.89 -8.37
C LYS A 155 10.94 32.09 -7.49
N LYS A 156 12.21 32.46 -7.49
CA LYS A 156 12.76 33.70 -6.91
C LYS A 156 12.76 34.81 -7.95
#